data_AF-A3C3W7-F1
#
_entry.id   AF-A3C3W7-F1
#
_cell.length_a   1.000
_cell.length_b   1.000
_cell.length_c   1.000
_cell.angle_alpha   90.00
_cell.angle_beta   90.00
_cell.angle_gamma   90.00
#
_symmetry.space_group_name_H-M   'P 1'
#
loop_
_entity.id
_entity.type
_entity.pdbx_description
1 polymer ?
#
loop_
_entity_poly.entity_id
_entity_poly.type
_entity_poly.pdbx_seq_one_letter_code
_entity_poly.pdbx_strand_id
1 'polypeptide(L)'
;MDMQWRAMFSAGLEDDDARVLQDAAREAVALSLKPNLSDFYPALAAVDLQGLRRRFAGRVGTVYHLVDEQIERRMRRRREAAGDDGEARSEDDLLDVLLDMSEHGKDDGKVAIDRDLIRTFLTSYILKISPIGCM
;
A
#
# COMPACT_ATOMS: atom_id res chain seq x y z
N MET A 1 -13.36 -1.04 -1.10
CA MET A 1 -12.02 -1.13 -0.48
C MET A 1 -11.87 -2.39 0.35
N ASP A 2 -12.77 -2.71 1.29
CA ASP A 2 -12.66 -3.92 2.13
C ASP A 2 -12.45 -5.23 1.36
N MET A 3 -13.25 -5.52 0.31
CA MET A 3 -13.07 -6.73 -0.50
C MET A 3 -11.69 -6.85 -1.15
N GLN A 4 -11.10 -5.73 -1.62
CA GLN A 4 -9.76 -5.73 -2.22
C GLN A 4 -8.69 -5.97 -1.15
N TRP A 5 -8.84 -5.33 0.01
CA TRP A 5 -7.93 -5.52 1.13
C TRP A 5 -7.94 -6.96 1.63
N ARG A 6 -9.13 -7.55 1.80
CA ARG A 6 -9.30 -8.97 2.17
C ARG A 6 -8.69 -9.91 1.15
N ALA A 7 -8.74 -9.59 -0.14
CA ALA A 7 -8.10 -10.41 -1.18
C ALA A 7 -6.56 -10.31 -1.15
N MET A 8 -6.01 -9.17 -0.73
CA MET A 8 -4.55 -8.94 -0.68
C MET A 8 -3.90 -9.46 0.59
N PHE A 9 -4.61 -9.38 1.71
CA PHE A 9 -4.07 -9.60 3.06
C PHE A 9 -4.77 -10.71 3.85
N SER A 10 -5.82 -11.33 3.28
CA SER A 10 -6.69 -12.30 3.99
C SER A 10 -7.24 -11.80 5.33
N ALA A 11 -7.15 -10.49 5.58
CA ALA A 11 -7.49 -9.81 6.81
C ALA A 11 -8.63 -8.82 6.54
N GLY A 12 -9.55 -8.67 7.49
CA GLY A 12 -10.56 -7.60 7.44
C GLY A 12 -9.93 -6.25 7.80
N LEU A 13 -10.43 -5.18 7.19
CA LEU A 13 -10.22 -3.84 7.73
C LEU A 13 -11.25 -3.61 8.83
N GLU A 14 -10.84 -2.99 9.93
CA GLU A 14 -11.80 -2.39 10.85
C GLU A 14 -12.56 -1.28 10.13
N ASP A 15 -13.83 -1.04 10.48
CA ASP A 15 -14.68 -0.07 9.78
C ASP A 15 -14.06 1.34 9.74
N ASP A 16 -13.36 1.72 10.81
CA ASP A 16 -12.67 3.00 10.91
C ASP A 16 -11.44 3.06 9.97
N ASP A 17 -10.62 2.01 9.94
CA ASP A 17 -9.46 1.91 9.03
C ASP A 17 -9.89 1.85 7.57
N ALA A 18 -11.00 1.16 7.28
CA ALA A 18 -11.57 1.08 5.94
C ALA A 18 -11.97 2.47 5.41
N ARG A 19 -12.59 3.30 6.27
CA ARG A 19 -12.95 4.68 5.95
C ARG A 19 -11.72 5.54 5.75
N VAL A 20 -10.74 5.46 6.65
CA VAL A 20 -9.48 6.21 6.55
C VAL A 20 -8.73 5.86 5.26
N LEU A 21 -8.62 4.57 4.93
CA LEU A 21 -7.99 4.09 3.71
C LEU A 21 -8.74 4.57 2.46
N GLN A 22 -10.08 4.48 2.47
CA GLN A 22 -10.91 4.92 1.35
C GLN A 22 -10.80 6.42 1.10
N ASP A 23 -10.86 7.24 2.16
CA ASP A 23 -10.74 8.70 2.06
C ASP A 23 -9.34 9.10 1.58
N ALA A 24 -8.30 8.48 2.12
CA ALA A 24 -6.92 8.73 1.70
C ALA A 24 -6.68 8.35 0.24
N ALA A 25 -7.16 7.17 -0.19
CA ALA A 25 -7.04 6.73 -1.58
C ALA A 25 -7.85 7.60 -2.54
N ARG A 26 -9.08 7.96 -2.18
CA ARG A 26 -9.96 8.83 -2.98
C ARG A 26 -9.34 10.20 -3.17
N GLU A 27 -8.83 10.81 -2.10
CA GLU A 27 -8.18 12.11 -2.19
C GLU A 27 -6.87 12.02 -2.98
N ALA A 28 -6.04 11.00 -2.76
CA ALA A 28 -4.83 10.80 -3.54
C ALA A 28 -5.11 10.72 -5.05
N VAL A 29 -6.11 9.93 -5.44
CA VAL A 29 -6.51 9.78 -6.84
C VAL A 29 -7.11 11.08 -7.41
N ALA A 30 -7.95 11.79 -6.65
CA ALA A 30 -8.50 13.08 -7.06
C ALA A 30 -7.39 14.14 -7.28
N LEU A 31 -6.34 14.11 -6.45
CA LEU A 31 -5.17 14.98 -6.62
C LEU A 31 -4.29 14.54 -7.82
N SER A 32 -4.23 13.24 -8.16
CA SER A 32 -3.54 12.73 -9.35
C SER A 32 -4.26 13.03 -10.67
N LEU A 33 -5.58 13.21 -10.66
CA LEU A 33 -6.39 13.49 -11.85
C LEU A 33 -6.41 14.98 -12.28
N LYS A 34 -5.87 15.90 -11.45
CA LYS A 34 -5.77 17.31 -11.82
C LYS A 34 -4.69 17.47 -12.90
N PRO A 35 -5.03 17.75 -14.17
CA PRO A 35 -4.03 18.01 -15.20
C PRO A 35 -3.28 19.27 -14.80
N ASN A 36 -1.97 19.25 -15.02
CA ASN A 36 -1.03 20.30 -14.67
C ASN A 36 -1.58 21.72 -14.95
N LEU A 37 -1.99 22.43 -13.89
CA LEU A 37 -2.16 23.89 -13.94
C LEU A 37 -0.82 24.61 -14.20
N SER A 38 0.31 23.88 -14.18
CA SER A 38 1.64 24.39 -14.55
C SER A 38 1.82 24.79 -15.98
N ASP A 39 0.99 24.29 -16.89
CA ASP A 39 1.11 24.65 -18.30
C ASP A 39 0.59 26.08 -18.56
N PHE A 40 -0.16 26.67 -17.61
CA PHE A 40 -0.76 28.00 -17.75
C PHE A 40 -0.12 29.08 -16.86
N TYR A 41 0.37 28.76 -15.65
CA TYR A 41 0.94 29.77 -14.73
C TYR A 41 2.09 29.21 -13.87
N PRO A 42 3.34 29.19 -14.36
CA PRO A 42 4.46 28.52 -13.69
C PRO A 42 4.73 28.98 -12.25
N ALA A 43 4.50 30.26 -11.93
CA ALA A 43 4.73 30.80 -10.58
C ALA A 43 3.65 30.39 -9.56
N LEU A 44 2.37 30.37 -9.94
CA LEU A 44 1.27 29.90 -9.08
C LEU A 44 1.20 28.37 -9.05
N ALA A 45 1.59 27.72 -10.14
CA ALA A 45 1.67 26.29 -10.24
C ALA A 45 2.73 25.69 -9.33
N ALA A 46 3.91 26.30 -9.17
CA ALA A 46 4.91 25.77 -8.24
C ALA A 46 4.39 25.74 -6.78
N VAL A 47 3.63 26.76 -6.37
CA VAL A 47 3.07 26.87 -5.02
C VAL A 47 1.83 25.98 -4.83
N ASP A 48 0.89 25.97 -5.77
CA ASP A 48 -0.29 25.09 -5.71
C ASP A 48 0.11 23.60 -5.87
N LEU A 49 1.06 23.28 -6.76
CA LEU A 49 1.62 21.92 -6.90
C LEU A 49 2.39 21.50 -5.65
N GLN A 50 3.13 22.39 -4.98
CA GLN A 50 3.76 22.03 -3.70
C GLN A 50 2.71 21.73 -2.63
N GLY A 51 1.64 22.51 -2.55
CA GLY A 51 0.52 22.25 -1.63
C GLY A 51 -0.26 20.97 -1.98
N LEU A 52 -0.44 20.68 -3.27
CA LEU A 52 -1.08 19.47 -3.78
C LEU A 52 -0.20 18.24 -3.52
N ARG A 53 1.10 18.33 -3.80
CA ARG A 53 2.10 17.30 -3.52
C ARG A 53 2.21 17.01 -2.04
N ARG A 54 2.16 18.04 -1.19
CA ARG A 54 2.23 17.85 0.27
C ARG A 54 0.98 17.16 0.82
N ARG A 55 -0.20 17.51 0.29
CA ARG A 55 -1.46 16.80 0.62
C ARG A 55 -1.46 15.36 0.10
N PHE A 56 -1.07 15.16 -1.15
CA PHE A 56 -0.94 13.84 -1.76
C PHE A 56 0.05 12.96 -0.98
N ALA A 57 1.24 13.48 -0.66
CA ALA A 57 2.24 12.79 0.13
C ALA A 57 1.72 12.43 1.54
N GLY A 58 0.95 13.31 2.18
CA GLY A 58 0.32 13.02 3.46
C GLY A 58 -0.68 11.86 3.37
N ARG A 59 -1.52 11.84 2.33
CA ARG A 59 -2.52 10.77 2.13
C ARG A 59 -1.90 9.45 1.72
N VAL A 60 -0.92 9.47 0.82
CA VAL A 60 -0.13 8.27 0.47
C VAL A 60 0.64 7.75 1.68
N GLY A 61 1.13 8.65 2.55
CA GLY A 61 1.74 8.29 3.82
C GLY A 61 0.81 7.49 4.73
N THR A 62 -0.48 7.87 4.81
CA THR A 62 -1.50 7.10 5.55
C THR A 62 -1.70 5.71 4.96
N VAL A 63 -1.79 5.58 3.63
CA VAL A 63 -1.91 4.28 2.96
C VAL A 63 -0.67 3.41 3.22
N TYR A 64 0.52 4.00 3.15
CA TYR A 64 1.77 3.30 3.46
C TYR A 64 1.82 2.81 4.90
N HIS A 65 1.35 3.60 5.86
CA HIS A 65 1.32 3.21 7.26
C HIS A 65 0.46 1.97 7.49
N LEU A 66 -0.76 1.93 6.93
CA LEU A 66 -1.65 0.77 7.04
C LEU A 66 -1.05 -0.48 6.39
N VAL A 67 -0.41 -0.34 5.23
CA VAL A 67 0.29 -1.45 4.56
C VAL A 67 1.48 -1.94 5.39
N ASP A 68 2.27 -1.01 5.94
CA ASP A 68 3.41 -1.32 6.81
C ASP A 68 3.00 -2.09 8.05
N GLU A 69 1.87 -1.73 8.67
CA GLU A 69 1.35 -2.48 9.80
C GLU A 69 1.02 -3.93 9.45
N GLN A 70 0.42 -4.19 8.28
CA GLN A 70 0.11 -5.56 7.86
C GLN A 70 1.38 -6.37 7.60
N ILE A 71 2.37 -5.76 6.94
CA ILE A 71 3.68 -6.38 6.71
C ILE A 71 4.32 -6.74 8.07
N GLU A 72 4.34 -5.81 9.02
CA GLU A 72 4.94 -6.02 10.35
C GLU A 72 4.19 -7.10 11.15
N ARG A 73 2.85 -7.08 11.12
CA ARG A 73 2.00 -8.08 11.78
C ARG A 73 2.29 -9.48 11.24
N ARG A 74 2.37 -9.65 9.92
CA ARG A 74 2.65 -10.95 9.27
C ARG A 74 4.08 -11.42 9.55
N MET A 75 5.07 -10.54 9.47
CA MET A 75 6.47 -10.85 9.80
C MET A 75 6.63 -11.28 11.26
N ARG A 76 5.94 -10.61 12.19
CA ARG A 76 5.95 -11.01 13.60
C ARG A 76 5.34 -12.40 13.81
N ARG A 77 4.18 -12.68 13.21
CA ARG A 77 3.55 -14.01 13.27
C ARG A 77 4.47 -15.11 12.73
N ARG A 78 5.17 -14.87 11.62
CA ARG A 78 6.14 -15.82 11.06
C ARG A 78 7.31 -16.08 12.01
N ARG A 79 7.86 -15.05 12.65
CA ARG A 79 8.93 -15.19 13.66
C ARG A 79 8.49 -15.95 14.91
N GLU A 80 7.27 -15.70 15.37
CA GLU A 80 6.69 -16.40 16.53
C GLU A 80 6.40 -17.87 16.20
N ALA A 81 5.89 -18.16 14.99
CA ALA A 81 5.64 -19.51 14.52
C ALA A 81 6.92 -20.31 14.24
N ALA A 82 8.01 -19.68 13.78
CA ALA A 82 9.29 -20.37 13.55
C ALA A 82 9.97 -20.87 14.85
N GLY A 83 9.49 -20.47 16.03
CA GLY A 83 9.98 -20.95 17.33
C GLY A 83 9.21 -22.16 17.89
N ASP A 84 8.10 -22.54 17.27
CA ASP A 84 7.31 -23.74 17.58
C ASP A 84 7.38 -24.64 16.33
N ASP A 85 7.44 -25.96 16.44
CA ASP A 85 7.61 -26.87 15.30
C ASP A 85 6.39 -26.92 14.33
N GLY A 86 5.54 -25.89 14.37
CA GLY A 86 4.34 -25.71 13.58
C GLY A 86 4.61 -24.84 12.36
N GLU A 87 4.53 -25.46 11.19
CA GLU A 87 4.49 -24.81 9.88
C GLU A 87 3.59 -23.57 9.95
N ALA A 88 4.22 -22.39 9.81
CA ALA A 88 3.50 -21.12 9.81
C ALA A 88 2.45 -21.21 8.72
N ARG A 89 1.17 -21.28 9.10
CA ARG A 89 0.06 -21.35 8.16
C ARG A 89 0.16 -20.13 7.23
N SER A 90 0.68 -20.31 6.02
CA SER A 90 0.56 -19.31 4.98
C SER A 90 -0.93 -19.12 4.75
N GLU A 91 -1.37 -17.87 4.75
CA GLU A 91 -2.73 -17.50 4.38
C GLU A 91 -2.90 -17.54 2.84
N ASP A 92 -1.88 -18.05 2.11
CA ASP A 92 -1.76 -18.17 0.65
C ASP A 92 -2.20 -16.91 -0.09
N ASP A 93 -1.94 -15.77 0.53
CA ASP A 93 -2.36 -14.47 0.01
C ASP A 93 -1.22 -13.75 -0.69
N LEU A 94 -1.57 -12.64 -1.36
CA LEU A 94 -0.61 -11.88 -2.15
C LEU A 94 0.58 -11.40 -1.30
N LEU A 95 0.33 -10.97 -0.05
CA LEU A 95 1.40 -10.56 0.86
C LEU A 95 2.33 -11.74 1.21
N ASP A 96 1.80 -12.93 1.47
CA ASP A 96 2.61 -14.10 1.79
C ASP A 96 3.50 -14.51 0.63
N VAL A 97 2.97 -14.49 -0.60
CA VAL A 97 3.73 -14.78 -1.83
C VAL A 97 4.84 -13.76 -2.02
N LEU A 98 4.56 -12.46 -1.80
CA LEU A 98 5.58 -11.40 -1.91
C LEU A 98 6.68 -11.52 -0.84
N LEU A 99 6.32 -11.89 0.39
CA LEU A 99 7.28 -12.12 1.48
C LEU A 99 8.11 -13.38 1.21
N ASP A 100 7.49 -14.45 0.73
CA ASP A 100 8.18 -15.70 0.37
C ASP A 100 9.23 -15.48 -0.73
N MET A 101 8.88 -14.72 -1.77
CA MET A 101 9.83 -14.32 -2.81
C MET A 101 10.94 -13.40 -2.29
N SER A 102 10.69 -12.58 -1.26
CA SER A 102 11.71 -11.73 -0.63
C SER A 102 12.73 -12.52 0.19
N GLU A 103 12.31 -13.66 0.75
CA GLU A 103 13.14 -14.55 1.55
C GLU A 103 13.96 -15.48 0.63
N HIS A 104 13.32 -16.12 -0.35
CA HIS A 104 13.99 -17.01 -1.32
C HIS A 104 14.88 -16.26 -2.32
N GLY A 105 14.51 -15.05 -2.73
CA GLY A 105 15.30 -14.24 -3.67
C GLY A 105 16.67 -13.81 -3.14
N LYS A 106 16.88 -13.84 -1.81
CA LYS A 106 18.18 -13.52 -1.18
C LYS A 106 19.23 -14.61 -1.38
N ASP A 107 18.81 -15.86 -1.56
CA ASP A 107 19.70 -17.01 -1.78
C ASP A 107 19.99 -17.24 -3.28
N ASP A 108 19.03 -16.89 -4.15
CA ASP A 108 19.04 -17.27 -5.57
C ASP A 108 19.74 -16.29 -6.53
N GLY A 109 20.22 -15.14 -6.04
CA GLY A 109 20.80 -14.09 -6.89
C GLY A 109 19.83 -13.42 -7.88
N LYS A 110 18.52 -13.71 -7.76
CA LYS A 110 17.44 -13.00 -8.45
C LYS A 110 17.18 -11.68 -7.73
N VAL A 111 16.55 -10.71 -8.42
CA VAL A 111 16.22 -9.38 -7.87
C VAL A 111 15.56 -9.57 -6.50
N ALA A 112 16.28 -9.23 -5.44
CA ALA A 112 15.76 -9.30 -4.08
C ALA A 112 14.56 -8.37 -4.00
N ILE A 113 13.37 -8.94 -3.78
CA ILE A 113 12.18 -8.16 -3.56
C ILE A 113 12.33 -7.51 -2.18
N ASP A 114 12.72 -6.23 -2.15
CA ASP A 114 12.88 -5.48 -0.91
C ASP A 114 11.51 -5.14 -0.30
N ARG A 115 11.45 -4.95 1.02
CA ARG A 115 10.28 -4.46 1.76
C ARG A 115 9.73 -3.18 1.14
N ASP A 116 10.61 -2.30 0.65
CA ASP A 116 10.19 -1.07 -0.03
C ASP A 116 9.47 -1.34 -1.36
N LEU A 117 9.88 -2.38 -2.09
CA LEU A 117 9.23 -2.79 -3.33
C LEU A 117 7.86 -3.43 -3.06
N ILE A 118 7.76 -4.28 -2.05
CA ILE A 118 6.49 -4.88 -1.60
C ILE A 118 5.52 -3.78 -1.20
N ARG A 119 5.94 -2.87 -0.32
CA ARG A 119 5.14 -1.73 0.12
C ARG A 119 4.65 -0.91 -1.08
N THR A 120 5.56 -0.55 -1.98
CA THR A 120 5.23 0.25 -3.17
C THR A 120 4.23 -0.45 -4.08
N PHE A 121 4.41 -1.76 -4.31
CA PHE A 121 3.52 -2.55 -5.15
C PHE A 121 2.10 -2.65 -4.58
N LEU A 122 1.98 -2.97 -3.29
CA LEU A 122 0.69 -3.07 -2.59
C LEU A 122 -0.04 -1.71 -2.59
N THR A 123 0.66 -0.63 -2.27
CA THR A 123 0.10 0.73 -2.32
C THR A 123 -0.29 1.13 -3.74
N SER A 124 0.50 0.76 -4.74
CA SER A 124 0.14 1.00 -6.14
C SER A 124 -1.16 0.28 -6.52
N TYR A 125 -1.33 -0.97 -6.11
CA TYR A 125 -2.54 -1.75 -6.38
C TYR A 125 -3.77 -1.11 -5.71
N ILE A 126 -3.65 -0.68 -4.44
CA ILE A 126 -4.71 0.01 -3.69
C ILE A 126 -5.11 1.33 -4.36
N LEU A 127 -4.13 2.14 -4.78
CA LEU A 127 -4.39 3.44 -5.40
C LEU A 127 -4.93 3.32 -6.83
N LYS A 128 -4.54 2.28 -7.57
CA LYS A 128 -4.85 2.12 -9.00
C LYS A 128 -6.20 1.44 -9.26
N ILE A 129 -6.68 0.62 -8.33
CA ILE A 129 -7.98 -0.09 -8.45
C ILE A 129 -9.03 0.50 -7.49
N SER A 130 -8.71 1.62 -6.82
CA SER A 130 -9.74 2.39 -6.14
C SER A 130 -10.74 2.85 -7.20
N PRO A 131 -12.03 2.44 -7.13
CA PRO A 131 -13.00 2.81 -8.13
C PRO A 131 -13.15 4.33 -8.12
N ILE A 132 -12.57 4.96 -9.14
CA ILE A 132 -12.91 6.33 -9.53
C ILE A 132 -14.34 6.23 -10.07
N GLY A 133 -15.31 6.37 -9.18
CA GLY A 133 -16.72 6.40 -9.57
C GLY A 133 -17.59 5.42 -8.79
N CYS A 134 -18.02 5.86 -7.61
CA CYS A 134 -19.43 5.71 -7.26
C CYS A 134 -19.92 7.11 -6.88
N MET A 135 -20.35 7.86 -7.89
CA MET A 135 -21.65 8.53 -7.81
C MET A 135 -22.72 7.47 -8.10
#